data_AF-A0A656QA29-F1
#
_entry.id   AF-A0A656QA29-F1
#
_cell.length_a   1.000
_cell.length_b   1.000
_cell.length_c   1.000
_cell.angle_alpha   90.00
_cell.angle_beta   90.00
_cell.angle_gamma   90.00
#
_symmetry.space_group_name_H-M   'P 1'
#
loop_
_entity.id
_entity.type
_entity.pdbx_description
1 polymer ?
#
loop_
_entity_poly.entity_id
_entity_poly.type
_entity_poly.pdbx_seq_one_letter_code
_entity_poly.pdbx_strand_id
1 'polypeptide(L)' 'MNEGKTGLLVELPIPEAGELAALAASLGVSTQKYLGYHVLRSAYGPLHPEVAAFEVAHIGRRGE' A
#
# COMPACT_ATOMS: atom_id res chain seq x y z
N MET A 1 7.82 19.58 -10.17
CA MET A 1 8.92 18.82 -9.56
C MET A 1 8.74 17.38 -10.02
N ASN A 2 9.77 16.67 -10.48
CA ASN A 2 9.61 15.31 -11.01
C ASN A 2 9.06 14.38 -9.92
N GLU A 3 7.74 14.13 -9.94
CA GLU A 3 7.07 13.12 -9.11
C GLU A 3 7.33 11.72 -9.68
N GLY A 4 8.61 11.38 -9.82
CA GLY A 4 9.02 10.06 -10.30
C GLY A 4 8.89 9.05 -9.16
N LYS A 5 7.91 8.14 -9.27
CA LYS A 5 7.89 6.95 -8.42
C LYS A 5 8.80 5.89 -9.04
N THR A 6 9.76 5.39 -8.28
CA THR A 6 10.59 4.23 -8.67
C THR A 6 9.99 2.96 -8.07
N GLY A 7 9.88 1.91 -8.88
CA GLY A 7 9.44 0.60 -8.41
C GLY A 7 10.55 -0.13 -7.65
N LEU A 8 10.18 -0.79 -6.56
CA LEU A 8 11.03 -1.76 -5.86
C LEU A 8 10.46 -3.16 -6.08
N LEU A 9 11.35 -4.14 -6.26
CA LEU A 9 10.99 -5.55 -6.23
C LEU A 9 11.05 -6.05 -4.78
N VAL A 10 10.08 -6.87 -4.40
CA VAL A 10 10.03 -7.51 -3.07
C VAL A 10 9.98 -9.02 -3.25
N GLU A 11 10.74 -9.73 -2.43
CA GLU A 11 10.72 -11.19 -2.37
C GLU A 11 9.79 -11.61 -1.24
N LEU A 12 8.74 -12.34 -1.60
CA LEU A 12 7.72 -12.84 -0.68
C LEU A 12 7.48 -14.31 -0.98
N PRO A 13 7.14 -15.13 0.03
CA PRO A 13 6.72 -16.49 -0.24
C PRO A 13 5.41 -16.49 -1.06
N ILE A 14 5.27 -17.50 -1.92
CA ILE A 14 4.19 -17.58 -2.92
C ILE A 14 2.78 -17.44 -2.32
N PRO A 15 2.42 -18.13 -1.22
CA PRO A 15 1.07 -18.01 -0.69
C PRO A 15 0.76 -16.58 -0.21
N GLU A 16 1.67 -15.94 0.52
CA GLU A 16 1.50 -14.58 1.05
C GLU A 16 1.46 -13.53 -0.07
N ALA A 17 2.24 -13.73 -1.14
CA ALA A 17 2.17 -12.87 -2.32
C ALA A 17 0.77 -12.93 -2.97
N GLY A 18 0.17 -14.13 -3.02
CA GLY A 18 -1.20 -14.33 -3.49
C GLY A 18 -2.24 -13.65 -2.61
N GLU A 19 -2.13 -13.81 -1.28
CA GLU A 19 -3.02 -13.16 -0.32
C GLU A 19 -2.95 -11.62 -0.42
N LEU A 20 -1.75 -11.06 -0.52
CA LEU A 20 -1.56 -9.62 -0.66
C LEU A 20 -2.10 -9.08 -1.99
N ALA A 21 -1.98 -9.85 -3.07
CA ALA A 21 -2.59 -9.51 -4.35
C ALA A 21 -4.12 -9.52 -4.28
N ALA A 22 -4.71 -10.50 -3.59
CA ALA A 22 -6.16 -10.56 -3.37
C ALA A 22 -6.67 -9.39 -2.50
N LEU A 23 -5.93 -9.01 -1.45
CA LEU A 23 -6.25 -7.83 -0.63
C LEU A 23 -6.12 -6.52 -1.41
N ALA A 24 -5.10 -6.39 -2.26
CA ALA A 24 -4.98 -5.23 -3.14
C ALA A 24 -6.18 -5.13 -4.10
N ALA A 25 -6.59 -6.26 -4.68
CA ALA A 25 -7.73 -6.34 -5.57
C ALA A 25 -9.06 -5.99 -4.87
N SER A 26 -9.26 -6.43 -3.61
CA SER A 26 -10.48 -6.11 -2.84
C SER A 26 -10.59 -4.61 -2.51
N LEU A 27 -9.44 -3.92 -2.41
CA LEU A 27 -9.34 -2.47 -2.23
C LEU A 27 -9.35 -1.69 -3.56
N GLY A 28 -9.43 -2.38 -4.71
CA GLY A 28 -9.43 -1.76 -6.04
C GLY A 28 -8.08 -1.12 -6.41
N VAL A 29 -6.97 -1.59 -5.86
CA VAL A 29 -5.62 -1.05 -6.12
C VAL A 29 -4.68 -2.09 -6.70
N SER A 30 -3.61 -1.65 -7.37
CA SER A 30 -2.56 -2.56 -7.81
C SER A 30 -1.76 -3.09 -6.62
N THR A 31 -1.27 -4.33 -6.73
CA THR A 31 -0.41 -4.95 -5.70
C THR A 31 0.82 -4.09 -5.41
N GLN A 32 1.45 -3.49 -6.44
CA GLN A 32 2.58 -2.57 -6.25
C GLN A 32 2.21 -1.35 -5.39
N LYS A 33 1.03 -0.75 -5.61
CA LYS A 33 0.57 0.41 -4.81
C LYS A 33 0.27 -0.01 -3.37
N TYR A 34 -0.35 -1.16 -3.18
CA TYR A 34 -0.65 -1.70 -1.84
C TYR A 34 0.61 -2.02 -1.04
N LEU A 35 1.61 -2.63 -1.69
CA LEU A 35 2.90 -2.91 -1.06
C LEU A 35 3.67 -1.63 -0.74
N GLY A 36 3.69 -0.66 -1.66
CA GLY A 36 4.31 0.65 -1.41
C GLY A 36 3.69 1.38 -0.21
N TYR A 37 2.36 1.31 -0.07
CA TYR A 37 1.65 1.81 1.11
C TYR A 37 2.14 1.14 2.40
N HIS A 38 2.23 -0.19 2.44
CA HIS A 38 2.69 -0.91 3.64
C HIS A 38 4.15 -0.62 3.98
N VAL A 39 5.02 -0.50 2.98
CA VAL A 39 6.42 -0.11 3.16
C VAL A 39 6.51 1.29 3.77
N LEU A 40 5.79 2.27 3.22
CA LEU A 40 5.79 3.64 3.75
C LEU A 40 5.19 3.70 5.15
N ARG A 41 4.10 2.98 5.41
CA ARG A 41 3.44 2.92 6.72
C ARG A 41 4.34 2.29 7.77
N SER A 42 5.13 1.28 7.41
CA SER A 42 6.10 0.64 8.31
C SER A 42 7.29 1.55 8.60
N ALA A 43 7.83 2.23 7.59
CA ALA A 43 9.01 3.07 7.74
C ALA A 43 8.74 4.44 8.37
N TYR A 44 7.64 5.09 7.99
CA TYR A 44 7.33 6.49 8.36
C TYR A 44 6.06 6.63 9.21
N GLY A 45 5.33 5.54 9.44
CA GLY A 45 4.12 5.53 10.24
C GLY A 45 2.85 6.00 9.49
N PRO A 46 1.71 6.01 10.20
CA PRO A 46 0.40 6.34 9.61
C PRO A 46 0.24 7.83 9.24
N LEU A 47 1.07 8.72 9.79
CA LEU A 47 1.01 10.16 9.53
C LEU A 47 1.69 10.58 8.21
N HIS A 48 2.34 9.64 7.52
CA HIS A 48 2.95 9.95 6.23
C HIS A 48 1.87 10.36 5.20
N PRO A 49 2.05 11.46 4.43
CA PRO A 49 1.01 12.00 3.56
C PRO A 49 0.44 10.97 2.56
N GLU A 50 1.30 10.17 1.93
CA GLU A 50 0.83 9.12 0.99
C GLU A 50 0.09 7.98 1.68
N VAL A 51 0.41 7.69 2.94
CA VAL A 51 -0.25 6.65 3.74
C VAL A 51 -1.63 7.13 4.15
N ALA A 52 -1.71 8.32 4.72
CA ALA A 52 -2.97 8.96 5.08
C ALA A 52 -3.90 9.11 3.87
N ALA A 53 -3.38 9.56 2.72
CA ALA A 53 -4.15 9.65 1.48
C ALA A 53 -4.66 8.27 1.00
N PHE A 54 -3.84 7.23 1.11
CA PHE A 54 -4.25 5.87 0.78
C PHE A 54 -5.36 5.35 1.70
N GLU A 55 -5.22 5.51 3.01
CA GLU A 55 -6.20 5.05 3.99
C GLU A 55 -7.55 5.77 3.80
N VAL A 56 -7.54 7.09 3.60
CA VAL A 56 -8.75 7.88 3.31
C VAL A 56 -9.45 7.41 2.04
N ALA A 57 -8.70 7.12 0.98
CA ALA A 57 -9.25 6.75 -0.32
C ALA A 57 -9.75 5.30 -0.40
N HIS A 58 -9.11 4.36 0.32
CA HIS A 58 -9.30 2.93 0.09
C HIS A 58 -9.77 2.13 1.31
N ILE A 59 -9.43 2.57 2.53
CA ILE A 59 -9.76 1.82 3.76
C ILE A 59 -10.95 2.44 4.48
N GLY A 60 -11.23 3.73 4.22
CA GLY A 60 -12.23 4.50 4.95
C GLY A 60 -11.78 4.78 6.38
N ARG A 61 -12.35 5.81 7.01
CA ARG A 61 -12.17 6.08 8.45
C ARG A 61 -12.67 4.85 9.23
N ARG A 62 -11.83 3.85 9.46
CA ARG A 62 -12.10 2.77 10.41
C ARG A 62 -11.79 3.33 11.80
N GLY A 63 -12.66 4.21 12.26
CA GLY A 63 -12.49 4.96 13.50
C GLY A 63 -13.53 6.07 13.62
N GLU A 64 -14.81 5.71 13.57
CA GLU A 64 -15.90 6.36 14.31
C GLU A 64 -16.80 5.26 14.88
#